data_AF-A0A519QBM2-F1
#
_entry.id   AF-A0A519QBM2-F1
#
_cell.length_a   1.000
_cell.length_b   1.000
_cell.length_c   1.000
_cell.angle_alpha   90.00
_cell.angle_beta   90.00
_cell.angle_gamma   90.00
#
_symmetry.space_group_name_H-M   'P 1'
#
loop_
_entity.id
_entity.type
_entity.pdbx_description
1 polymer ?
#
loop_
_entity_poly.entity_id
_entity_poly.type
_entity_poly.pdbx_seq_one_letter_code
_entity_poly.pdbx_strand_id
1 'polypeptide(L)'
;MNRTLLIARREYMAYARTVGFWLSLLAFPAFAVIGGAVPLLIRSSEPVRAVVLIEEGPQASGLAQSVRDALTNEAERRQQRAREAAERAAQANPAAAAASPSATQGALSSLSKPKMRLVEAPADIASAAPGPDQDAAVRRHLSDDAPQPLNAVVLLNRDADGKPTARVWTDRATDDTVEDFVRDALAANNRKTVFEAAGIDAGGL
;
A
#
# COMPACT_ATOMS: atom_id res chain seq x y z
N MET A 1 24.22 -42.89 37.82
CA MET A 1 23.83 -41.58 37.23
C MET A 1 22.32 -41.30 37.23
N ASN A 2 21.47 -42.20 37.77
CA ASN A 2 20.00 -42.04 37.71
C ASN A 2 19.38 -41.22 38.87
N ARG A 3 20.07 -41.11 40.02
CA ARG A 3 19.56 -40.39 41.22
C ARG A 3 19.52 -38.87 41.05
N THR A 4 20.50 -38.28 40.40
CA THR A 4 20.55 -36.83 40.12
C THR A 4 19.38 -36.39 39.24
N LEU A 5 19.03 -37.20 38.23
CA LEU A 5 17.89 -36.97 37.34
C LEU A 5 16.54 -37.05 38.08
N LEU A 6 16.41 -37.97 39.04
CA LEU A 6 15.19 -38.12 39.84
C LEU A 6 15.00 -36.98 40.84
N ILE A 7 16.07 -36.48 41.44
CA ILE A 7 16.03 -35.29 42.32
C ILE A 7 15.66 -34.05 41.50
N ALA A 8 16.32 -33.84 40.36
CA ALA A 8 16.03 -32.73 39.45
C ALA A 8 14.58 -32.75 38.94
N ARG A 9 14.03 -33.93 38.60
CA ARG A 9 12.62 -34.07 38.17
C ARG A 9 11.64 -33.66 39.26
N ARG A 10 11.88 -34.05 40.51
CA ARG A 10 10.99 -33.72 41.64
C ARG A 10 10.97 -32.22 41.90
N GLU A 11 12.14 -31.58 41.89
CA GLU A 11 12.27 -30.14 42.10
C GLU A 11 11.67 -29.37 40.92
N TYR A 12 11.92 -29.79 39.68
CA TYR A 12 11.29 -29.21 38.49
C TYR A 12 9.75 -29.30 38.53
N MET A 13 9.19 -30.46 38.91
CA MET A 13 7.73 -30.64 39.00
C MET A 13 7.06 -29.78 40.06
N ALA A 14 7.78 -29.38 41.11
CA ALA A 14 7.26 -28.46 42.11
C ALA A 14 7.05 -27.05 41.51
N TYR A 15 7.99 -26.58 40.69
CA TYR A 15 7.88 -25.29 40.01
C TYR A 15 6.94 -25.33 38.80
N ALA A 16 7.04 -26.36 37.96
CA ALA A 16 6.24 -26.50 36.74
C ALA A 16 4.74 -26.72 36.99
N ARG A 17 4.32 -27.08 38.21
CA ARG A 17 2.90 -27.18 38.56
C ARG A 17 2.26 -25.85 38.95
N THR A 18 3.06 -24.81 39.20
CA THR A 18 2.51 -23.50 39.54
C THR A 18 2.01 -22.80 38.29
N VAL A 19 0.78 -22.25 38.36
CA VAL A 19 0.17 -21.51 37.24
C VAL A 19 1.00 -20.27 36.88
N GLY A 20 1.61 -19.63 37.89
CA GLY A 20 2.45 -18.45 37.72
C GLY A 20 3.70 -18.68 36.86
N PHE A 21 4.30 -19.88 36.92
CA PHE A 21 5.45 -20.24 36.07
C PHE A 21 5.06 -20.27 34.58
N TRP A 22 3.92 -20.87 34.25
CA TRP A 22 3.44 -20.90 32.86
C TRP A 22 3.00 -19.52 32.38
N LEU A 23 2.37 -18.72 33.25
CA LEU A 23 2.01 -17.35 32.93
C LEU A 23 3.23 -16.49 32.63
N SER A 24 4.28 -16.53 33.45
CA SER A 24 5.49 -15.72 33.21
C SER A 24 6.29 -16.22 32.01
N LEU A 25 6.36 -17.53 31.79
CA LEU A 25 7.01 -18.14 30.63
C LEU A 25 6.35 -17.72 29.31
N LEU A 26 5.01 -17.64 29.29
CA LEU A 26 4.24 -17.27 28.09
C LEU A 26 4.02 -15.76 27.94
N ALA A 27 4.12 -15.00 29.04
CA ALA A 27 3.95 -13.55 29.03
C ALA A 27 4.98 -12.85 28.13
N PHE A 28 6.26 -13.23 28.20
CA PHE A 28 7.30 -12.60 27.40
C PHE A 28 7.07 -12.69 25.87
N PRO A 29 6.89 -13.87 25.26
CA PRO A 29 6.59 -13.97 23.83
C PRO A 29 5.23 -13.34 23.48
N ALA A 30 4.23 -13.43 24.36
CA ALA A 30 2.94 -12.78 24.13
C ALA A 30 3.07 -11.24 24.03
N PHE A 31 3.79 -10.62 24.97
CA PHE A 31 4.03 -9.17 24.93
C PHE A 31 4.89 -8.75 23.74
N ALA A 32 5.87 -9.56 23.32
CA ALA A 32 6.64 -9.29 22.11
C ALA A 32 5.76 -9.28 20.85
N VAL A 33 4.84 -10.25 20.72
CA VAL A 33 3.88 -10.30 19.60
C VAL A 33 2.92 -9.11 19.64
N ILE A 34 2.33 -8.80 20.80
CA ILE A 34 1.39 -7.68 20.97
C ILE A 34 2.10 -6.35 20.69
N GLY A 35 3.29 -6.15 21.24
CA GLY A 35 4.10 -4.94 21.02
C GLY A 35 4.49 -4.75 19.56
N GLY A 36 4.83 -5.83 18.85
CA GLY A 36 5.10 -5.81 17.41
C GLY A 36 3.85 -5.56 16.55
N ALA A 37 2.66 -5.93 17.02
CA ALA A 37 1.42 -5.76 16.27
C ALA A 37 0.90 -4.31 16.27
N VAL A 38 1.19 -3.53 17.32
CA VAL A 38 0.66 -2.16 17.48
C VAL A 38 1.01 -1.23 16.30
N PRO A 39 2.27 -1.11 15.83
CA PRO A 39 2.61 -0.27 14.68
C PRO A 39 1.94 -0.71 13.37
N LEU A 40 1.73 -2.02 13.19
CA LEU A 40 1.06 -2.56 12.00
C LEU A 40 -0.41 -2.15 11.97
N LEU A 41 -1.08 -2.18 13.12
CA LEU A 41 -2.47 -1.72 13.25
C LEU A 41 -2.61 -0.24 12.90
N ILE A 42 -1.72 0.62 13.41
CA ILE A 42 -1.72 2.07 13.12
C ILE A 42 -1.59 2.33 11.61
N ARG A 43 -0.66 1.65 10.92
CA ARG A 43 -0.46 1.83 9.47
C ARG A 43 -1.61 1.28 8.63
N SER A 44 -2.33 0.27 9.12
CA SER A 44 -3.47 -0.34 8.40
C SER A 44 -4.72 0.54 8.37
N SER A 45 -4.75 1.60 9.19
CA SER A 45 -5.87 2.53 9.30
C SER A 45 -5.77 3.74 8.37
N GLU A 46 -4.74 3.85 7.53
CA GLU A 46 -4.72 4.85 6.45
C GLU A 46 -5.89 4.58 5.49
N PRO A 47 -6.84 5.54 5.31
CA PRO A 47 -7.96 5.34 4.39
C PRO A 47 -7.47 5.20 2.95
N VAL A 48 -8.10 4.30 2.19
CA VAL A 48 -7.82 4.13 0.76
C VAL A 48 -8.29 5.37 0.02
N ARG A 49 -7.34 6.11 -0.56
CA ARG A 49 -7.64 7.38 -1.23
C ARG A 49 -8.41 7.14 -2.52
N ALA A 50 -9.58 7.74 -2.67
CA ALA A 50 -10.31 7.79 -3.92
C ALA A 50 -9.69 8.84 -4.85
N VAL A 51 -9.13 8.39 -5.97
CA VAL A 51 -8.39 9.23 -6.91
C VAL A 51 -9.05 9.20 -8.29
N VAL A 52 -9.25 10.37 -8.87
CA VAL A 52 -9.72 10.51 -10.27
C VAL A 52 -8.55 10.90 -11.16
N LEU A 53 -8.46 10.28 -12.34
CA LEU A 53 -7.51 10.66 -13.39
C LEU A 53 -8.29 11.25 -14.57
N ILE A 54 -7.89 12.43 -15.03
CA ILE A 54 -8.50 13.11 -16.17
C ILE A 54 -7.41 13.47 -17.17
N GLU A 55 -7.61 13.14 -18.44
CA GLU A 55 -6.72 13.54 -19.53
C GLU A 55 -7.24 14.84 -20.15
N GLU A 56 -6.41 15.89 -20.10
CA GLU A 56 -6.76 17.20 -20.64
C GLU A 56 -6.49 17.26 -22.14
N GLY A 57 -7.49 16.85 -22.93
CA GLY A 57 -7.45 16.93 -24.39
C GLY A 57 -6.71 15.77 -25.09
N PRO A 58 -6.72 15.75 -26.43
CA PRO A 58 -6.26 14.58 -27.20
C PRO A 58 -4.77 14.25 -27.01
N GLN A 59 -3.93 15.26 -26.76
CA GLN A 59 -2.48 15.09 -26.55
C GLN A 59 -2.14 14.34 -25.25
N ALA A 60 -3.05 14.37 -24.26
CA ALA A 60 -2.88 13.67 -23.00
C ALA A 60 -3.25 12.17 -23.07
N SER A 61 -3.76 11.72 -24.23
CA SER A 61 -4.25 10.35 -24.43
C SER A 61 -3.21 9.28 -24.05
N GLY A 62 -3.66 8.33 -23.24
CA GLY A 62 -2.86 7.18 -22.79
C GLY A 62 -2.07 7.44 -21.50
N LEU A 63 -1.98 8.68 -21.00
CA LEU A 63 -1.33 8.96 -19.72
C LEU A 63 -2.10 8.32 -18.55
N ALA A 64 -3.43 8.39 -18.54
CA ALA A 64 -4.24 7.77 -17.50
C ALA A 64 -4.12 6.24 -17.52
N GLN A 65 -3.92 5.64 -18.70
CA GLN A 65 -3.64 4.20 -18.78
C GLN A 65 -2.26 3.87 -18.22
N SER A 66 -1.23 4.68 -18.50
CA SER A 66 0.11 4.46 -17.94
C SER A 66 0.14 4.51 -16.41
N VAL A 67 -0.65 5.42 -15.81
CA VAL A 67 -0.79 5.51 -14.35
C VAL A 67 -1.58 4.32 -13.79
N ARG A 68 -2.63 3.86 -14.50
CA ARG A 68 -3.36 2.63 -14.17
C ARG A 68 -2.46 1.40 -14.17
N ASP A 69 -1.65 1.24 -15.20
CA ASP A 69 -0.72 0.11 -15.34
C ASP A 69 0.33 0.14 -14.22
N ALA A 70 0.88 1.33 -13.91
CA ALA A 70 1.79 1.50 -12.78
C ALA A 70 1.16 1.10 -11.44
N LEU A 71 -0.13 1.39 -11.22
CA LEU A 71 -0.84 1.05 -10.00
C LEU A 71 -1.04 -0.46 -9.87
N THR A 72 -1.41 -1.13 -10.96
CA THR A 72 -1.52 -2.59 -11.03
C THR A 72 -0.16 -3.24 -10.73
N ASN A 73 0.90 -2.78 -11.38
CA ASN A 73 2.26 -3.30 -11.19
C ASN A 73 2.77 -3.11 -9.75
N GLU A 74 2.48 -1.97 -9.11
CA GLU A 74 2.83 -1.75 -7.69
C GLU A 74 2.00 -2.64 -6.74
N ALA A 75 0.73 -2.87 -7.04
CA ALA A 75 -0.11 -3.78 -6.26
C ALA A 75 0.43 -5.22 -6.33
N GLU A 76 0.80 -5.69 -7.52
CA GLU A 76 1.42 -7.00 -7.72
C GLU A 76 2.77 -7.11 -7.00
N ARG A 77 3.66 -6.12 -7.16
CA ARG A 77 4.95 -6.08 -6.45
C ARG A 77 4.78 -6.10 -4.93
N ARG A 78 3.75 -5.45 -4.38
CA ARG A 78 3.47 -5.50 -2.93
C ARG A 78 2.91 -6.83 -2.49
N GLN A 79 2.03 -7.46 -3.27
CA GLN A 79 1.55 -8.80 -2.98
C GLN A 79 2.71 -9.81 -3.00
N GLN A 80 3.60 -9.73 -3.98
CA GLN A 80 4.79 -10.58 -4.07
C GLN A 80 5.69 -10.40 -2.84
N ARG A 81 6.03 -9.15 -2.48
CA ARG A 81 6.85 -8.85 -1.28
C ARG A 81 6.19 -9.34 0.01
N ALA A 82 4.87 -9.21 0.14
CA ALA A 82 4.14 -9.72 1.29
C ALA A 82 4.21 -11.25 1.38
N ARG A 83 4.05 -11.96 0.25
CA ARG A 83 4.18 -13.42 0.19
C ARG A 83 5.59 -13.88 0.58
N GLU A 84 6.63 -13.27 0.01
CA GLU A 84 8.01 -13.60 0.37
C GLU A 84 8.32 -13.34 1.85
N ALA A 85 7.81 -12.24 2.41
CA ALA A 85 7.96 -11.94 3.83
C ALA A 85 7.24 -12.98 4.70
N ALA A 86 6.05 -13.43 4.29
CA ALA A 86 5.32 -14.51 4.94
C ALA A 86 6.10 -15.82 4.95
N GLU A 87 6.65 -16.20 3.79
CA GLU A 87 7.44 -17.42 3.63
C GLU A 87 8.68 -17.39 4.52
N ARG A 88 9.41 -16.27 4.53
CA ARG A 88 10.58 -16.09 5.42
C ARG A 88 10.18 -16.17 6.89
N ALA A 89 9.05 -15.57 7.28
CA ALA A 89 8.54 -15.64 8.65
C ALA A 89 8.11 -17.06 9.05
N ALA A 90 7.47 -17.80 8.14
CA ALA A 90 7.06 -19.19 8.37
C ALA A 90 8.27 -20.13 8.49
N GLN A 91 9.32 -19.91 7.71
CA GLN A 91 10.59 -20.62 7.85
C GLN A 91 11.28 -20.33 9.19
N ALA A 92 11.25 -19.06 9.63
CA ALA A 92 11.85 -18.65 10.90
C ALA A 92 11.09 -19.17 12.13
N ASN A 93 9.76 -19.31 12.04
CA ASN A 93 8.93 -19.82 13.13
C ASN A 93 7.78 -20.74 12.63
N PRO A 94 8.08 -22.01 12.31
CA PRO A 94 7.11 -22.95 11.74
C PRO A 94 5.93 -23.24 12.68
N ALA A 95 6.17 -23.26 13.99
CA ALA A 95 5.15 -23.50 15.00
C ALA A 95 4.13 -22.35 15.09
N ALA A 96 4.57 -21.10 14.93
CA ALA A 96 3.68 -19.94 14.90
C ALA A 96 2.84 -19.90 13.61
N ALA A 97 3.42 -20.23 12.46
CA ALA A 97 2.71 -20.29 11.19
C ALA A 97 1.62 -21.39 11.17
N ALA A 98 1.91 -22.54 11.77
CA ALA A 98 0.96 -23.66 11.88
C ALA A 98 -0.18 -23.40 12.87
N ALA A 99 0.05 -22.59 13.91
CA ALA A 99 -0.95 -22.34 14.96
C ALA A 99 -2.12 -21.46 14.47
N SER A 100 -1.92 -20.58 13.50
CA SER A 100 -2.99 -19.72 12.97
C SER A 100 -2.74 -19.28 11.51
N PRO A 101 -3.02 -20.15 10.53
CA PRO A 101 -2.85 -19.84 9.11
C PRO A 101 -3.74 -18.67 8.65
N SER A 102 -4.99 -18.63 9.11
CA SER A 102 -5.97 -17.59 8.74
C SER A 102 -5.62 -16.20 9.28
N ALA A 103 -5.12 -16.12 10.53
CA ALA A 103 -4.67 -14.86 11.13
C ALA A 103 -3.44 -14.30 10.41
N THR A 104 -2.50 -15.19 10.05
CA THR A 104 -1.30 -14.84 9.27
C THR A 104 -1.71 -14.30 7.90
N GLN A 105 -2.63 -14.96 7.21
CA GLN A 105 -3.11 -14.53 5.91
C GLN A 105 -3.86 -13.19 5.96
N GLY A 106 -4.73 -12.98 6.96
CA GLY A 106 -5.41 -11.71 7.18
C GLY A 106 -4.45 -10.55 7.44
N ALA A 107 -3.40 -10.78 8.24
CA ALA A 107 -2.35 -9.79 8.48
C ALA A 107 -1.60 -9.45 7.18
N LEU A 108 -1.20 -10.45 6.39
CA LEU A 108 -0.53 -10.25 5.11
C LEU A 108 -1.39 -9.49 4.09
N SER A 109 -2.68 -9.81 4.03
CA SER A 109 -3.64 -9.08 3.19
C SER A 109 -3.75 -7.63 3.62
N SER A 110 -3.78 -7.35 4.94
CA SER A 110 -3.86 -5.97 5.44
C SER A 110 -2.64 -5.12 5.08
N LEU A 111 -1.43 -5.72 5.07
CA LEU A 111 -0.17 -5.04 4.74
C LEU A 111 0.00 -4.78 3.23
N SER A 112 -0.67 -5.58 2.40
CA SER A 112 -0.63 -5.46 0.93
C SER A 112 -1.80 -4.65 0.35
N LYS A 113 -2.71 -4.13 1.18
CA LYS A 113 -3.86 -3.33 0.73
C LYS A 113 -3.42 -2.12 -0.11
N PRO A 114 -4.09 -1.83 -1.24
CA PRO A 114 -3.87 -0.61 -2.01
C PRO A 114 -4.03 0.67 -1.16
N LYS A 115 -3.09 1.62 -1.28
CA LYS A 115 -3.18 2.93 -0.61
C LYS A 115 -4.09 3.91 -1.36
N MET A 116 -4.29 3.66 -2.65
CA MET A 116 -5.09 4.49 -3.55
C MET A 116 -5.95 3.56 -4.39
N ARG A 117 -7.14 4.05 -4.77
CA ARG A 117 -8.06 3.39 -5.69
C ARG A 117 -8.53 4.41 -6.69
N LEU A 118 -8.41 4.04 -7.96
CA LEU A 118 -8.94 4.86 -9.05
C LEU A 118 -10.45 4.73 -9.09
N VAL A 119 -11.13 5.86 -9.19
CA VAL A 119 -12.59 5.94 -9.31
C VAL A 119 -12.97 6.62 -10.61
N GLU A 120 -14.19 6.37 -11.06
CA GLU A 120 -14.72 7.03 -12.24
C GLU A 120 -14.81 8.55 -12.00
N ALA A 121 -14.45 9.32 -13.03
CA ALA A 121 -14.49 10.76 -12.95
C ALA A 121 -15.96 11.24 -12.86
N PRO A 122 -16.33 12.05 -11.86
CA PRO A 122 -17.63 12.69 -11.82
C PRO A 122 -17.91 13.43 -13.13
N ALA A 123 -19.14 13.31 -13.63
CA ALA A 123 -19.52 13.80 -14.96
C ALA A 123 -19.27 15.30 -15.15
N ASP A 124 -19.44 16.10 -14.09
CA ASP A 124 -19.19 17.54 -14.12
C ASP A 124 -17.71 17.91 -14.20
N ILE A 125 -16.80 17.08 -13.69
CA ILE A 125 -15.35 17.26 -13.89
C ILE A 125 -14.94 16.72 -15.27
N ALA A 126 -15.45 15.55 -15.66
CA ALA A 126 -15.09 14.88 -16.92
C ALA A 126 -15.54 15.65 -18.17
N SER A 127 -16.65 16.37 -18.09
CA SER A 127 -17.19 17.17 -19.20
C SER A 127 -16.74 18.62 -19.21
N ALA A 128 -16.13 19.10 -18.12
CA ALA A 128 -15.64 20.47 -18.04
C ALA A 128 -14.41 20.68 -18.92
N ALA A 129 -14.39 21.79 -19.66
CA ALA A 129 -13.20 22.21 -20.40
C ALA A 129 -12.07 22.58 -19.42
N PRO A 130 -10.79 22.31 -19.77
CA PRO A 130 -9.66 22.68 -18.93
C PRO A 130 -9.67 24.18 -18.59
N GLY A 131 -9.58 24.52 -17.30
CA GLY A 131 -9.59 25.90 -16.84
C GLY A 131 -10.41 26.12 -15.56
N PRO A 132 -10.83 27.37 -15.29
CA PRO A 132 -11.44 27.76 -14.01
C PRO A 132 -12.71 26.99 -13.64
N ASP A 133 -13.54 26.63 -14.61
CA ASP A 133 -14.79 25.90 -14.38
C ASP A 133 -14.53 24.46 -13.95
N GLN A 134 -13.52 23.81 -14.56
CA GLN A 134 -13.05 22.49 -14.13
C GLN A 134 -12.41 22.57 -12.75
N ASP A 135 -11.56 23.57 -12.49
CA ASP A 135 -10.95 23.78 -11.17
C ASP A 135 -12.03 23.96 -10.08
N ALA A 136 -13.12 24.68 -10.38
CA ALA A 136 -14.25 24.85 -9.48
C ALA A 136 -15.03 23.54 -9.25
N ALA A 137 -15.18 22.70 -10.28
CA ALA A 137 -15.77 21.36 -10.14
C ALA A 137 -14.89 20.44 -9.28
N VAL A 138 -13.58 20.43 -9.52
CA VAL A 138 -12.61 19.67 -8.72
C VAL A 138 -12.71 20.05 -7.25
N ARG A 139 -12.69 21.35 -6.92
CA ARG A 139 -12.80 21.82 -5.52
C ARG A 139 -14.07 21.37 -4.82
N ARG A 140 -15.21 21.30 -5.53
CA ARG A 140 -16.47 20.81 -4.96
C ARG A 140 -16.37 19.36 -4.52
N HIS A 141 -15.73 18.50 -5.31
CA HIS A 141 -15.58 17.08 -5.00
C HIS A 141 -14.47 16.75 -4.00
N LEU A 142 -13.53 17.66 -3.76
CA LEU A 142 -12.51 17.51 -2.71
C LEU A 142 -13.01 17.94 -1.32
N SER A 143 -14.24 18.47 -1.22
CA SER A 143 -14.84 18.82 0.07
C SER A 143 -15.50 17.62 0.74
N ASP A 144 -15.42 17.54 2.07
CA ASP A 144 -16.03 16.47 2.85
C ASP A 144 -17.57 16.43 2.72
N ASP A 145 -18.19 17.56 2.37
CA ASP A 145 -19.63 17.70 2.17
C ASP A 145 -20.11 17.22 0.78
N ALA A 146 -19.19 16.78 -0.08
CA ALA A 146 -19.53 16.28 -1.40
C ALA A 146 -20.36 14.97 -1.29
N PRO A 147 -21.33 14.75 -2.20
CA PRO A 147 -22.08 13.48 -2.23
C PRO A 147 -21.19 12.25 -2.43
N GLN A 148 -20.06 12.43 -3.12
CA GLN A 148 -19.02 11.43 -3.33
C GLN A 148 -17.65 12.12 -3.15
N PRO A 149 -17.15 12.24 -1.91
CA PRO A 149 -15.91 12.96 -1.66
C PRO A 149 -14.73 12.21 -2.28
N LEU A 150 -13.89 12.95 -3.00
CA LEU A 150 -12.65 12.49 -3.57
C LEU A 150 -11.50 12.94 -2.66
N ASN A 151 -10.47 12.09 -2.55
CA ASN A 151 -9.26 12.47 -1.82
C ASN A 151 -8.25 13.18 -2.73
N ALA A 152 -8.28 12.86 -4.03
CA ALA A 152 -7.47 13.56 -5.01
C ALA A 152 -8.06 13.54 -6.42
N VAL A 153 -7.74 14.57 -7.20
CA VAL A 153 -7.99 14.65 -8.64
C VAL A 153 -6.68 14.96 -9.35
N VAL A 154 -6.35 14.18 -10.38
CA VAL A 154 -5.14 14.33 -11.17
C VAL A 154 -5.53 14.71 -12.59
N LEU A 155 -5.12 15.89 -13.00
CA LEU A 155 -5.28 16.41 -14.36
C LEU A 155 -3.99 16.14 -15.12
N LEU A 156 -4.03 15.25 -16.10
CA LEU A 156 -2.90 14.78 -16.90
C LEU A 156 -2.87 15.53 -18.22
N ASN A 157 -1.70 15.99 -18.62
CA ASN A 157 -1.51 16.72 -19.86
C ASN A 157 -0.13 16.44 -20.46
N ARG A 158 0.13 16.95 -21.67
CA ARG A 158 1.48 17.06 -22.22
C ARG A 158 1.80 18.52 -22.51
N ASP A 159 3.02 18.92 -22.22
CA ASP A 159 3.50 20.26 -22.58
C ASP A 159 3.74 20.39 -24.10
N ALA A 160 4.17 21.59 -24.53
CA ALA A 160 4.46 21.87 -25.93
C ALA A 160 5.59 21.00 -26.51
N ASP A 161 6.47 20.45 -25.66
CA ASP A 161 7.54 19.54 -26.06
C ASP A 161 7.08 18.06 -26.06
N GLY A 162 5.80 17.79 -25.74
CA GLY A 162 5.25 16.44 -25.63
C GLY A 162 5.58 15.71 -24.33
N LYS A 163 6.20 16.39 -23.35
CA LYS A 163 6.56 15.79 -22.05
C LYS A 163 5.31 15.65 -21.20
N PRO A 164 5.14 14.53 -20.47
CA PRO A 164 4.00 14.36 -19.59
C PRO A 164 4.04 15.35 -18.43
N THR A 165 2.90 15.95 -18.13
CA THR A 165 2.69 16.87 -17.01
C THR A 165 1.44 16.43 -16.25
N ALA A 166 1.41 16.73 -14.96
CA ALA A 166 0.26 16.45 -14.11
C ALA A 166 0.03 17.62 -13.14
N ARG A 167 -1.23 18.03 -12.97
CA ARG A 167 -1.68 18.86 -11.86
C ARG A 167 -2.44 17.98 -10.89
N VAL A 168 -1.96 17.91 -9.65
CA VAL A 168 -2.58 17.11 -8.60
C VAL A 168 -3.28 18.04 -7.62
N TRP A 169 -4.55 17.73 -7.35
CA TRP A 169 -5.36 18.41 -6.35
C TRP A 169 -5.70 17.39 -5.27
N THR A 170 -5.48 17.72 -4.01
CA THR A 170 -5.73 16.84 -2.86
C THR A 170 -6.69 17.48 -1.88
N ASP A 171 -7.41 16.64 -1.12
CA ASP A 171 -8.26 17.10 0.00
C ASP A 171 -7.43 17.69 1.15
N ARG A 172 -6.18 17.24 1.29
CA ARG A 172 -5.24 17.61 2.34
C ARG A 172 -3.92 18.08 1.76
N ALA A 173 -3.52 19.28 2.16
CA ALA A 173 -2.29 19.93 1.69
C ALA A 173 -1.00 19.20 2.08
N THR A 174 -1.03 18.32 3.10
CA THR A 174 0.14 17.55 3.55
C THR A 174 0.19 16.14 2.97
N ASP A 175 -0.69 15.80 2.03
CA ASP A 175 -0.75 14.47 1.44
C ASP A 175 -0.09 14.43 0.06
N ASP A 176 1.20 14.11 0.07
CA ASP A 176 2.01 14.04 -1.16
C ASP A 176 1.95 12.65 -1.82
N THR A 177 1.20 11.70 -1.23
CA THR A 177 1.19 10.28 -1.66
C THR A 177 0.78 10.13 -3.12
N VAL A 178 -0.24 10.88 -3.55
CA VAL A 178 -0.79 10.82 -4.91
C VAL A 178 0.16 11.48 -5.89
N GLU A 179 0.73 12.63 -5.52
CA GLU A 179 1.69 13.36 -6.34
C GLU A 179 2.95 12.54 -6.60
N ASP A 180 3.56 12.02 -5.54
CA ASP A 180 4.78 11.21 -5.65
C ASP A 180 4.55 9.99 -6.54
N PHE A 181 3.42 9.29 -6.35
CA PHE A 181 3.09 8.12 -7.16
C PHE A 181 2.87 8.46 -8.64
N VAL A 182 2.09 9.51 -8.94
CA VAL A 182 1.82 9.93 -10.32
C VAL A 182 3.12 10.39 -11.00
N ARG A 183 3.94 11.18 -10.30
CA ARG A 183 5.24 11.63 -10.79
C ARG A 183 6.13 10.45 -11.15
N ASP A 184 6.26 9.47 -10.25
CA ASP A 184 7.09 8.29 -10.47
C ASP A 184 6.56 7.43 -11.62
N ALA A 185 5.24 7.25 -11.72
CA ALA A 185 4.59 6.51 -12.81
C ALA A 185 4.83 7.16 -14.17
N LEU A 186 4.61 8.47 -14.27
CA LEU A 186 4.83 9.24 -15.51
C LEU A 186 6.31 9.27 -15.88
N ALA A 187 7.21 9.45 -14.91
CA ALA A 187 8.66 9.43 -15.15
C ALA A 187 9.13 8.06 -15.62
N ALA A 188 8.63 6.97 -15.02
CA ALA A 188 8.97 5.61 -15.44
C ALA A 188 8.49 5.33 -16.87
N ASN A 189 7.25 5.69 -17.20
CA ASN A 189 6.71 5.52 -18.55
C ASN A 189 7.45 6.37 -19.58
N ASN A 190 7.71 7.65 -19.27
CA ASN A 190 8.45 8.54 -20.16
C ASN A 190 9.87 8.04 -20.42
N ARG A 191 10.57 7.58 -19.36
CA ARG A 191 11.90 6.97 -19.48
C ARG A 191 11.88 5.76 -20.40
N LYS A 192 10.88 4.88 -20.27
CA LYS A 192 10.69 3.73 -21.17
C LYS A 192 10.52 4.18 -22.62
N THR A 193 9.62 5.14 -22.88
CA THR A 193 9.39 5.68 -24.23
C THR A 193 10.65 6.31 -24.82
N VAL A 194 11.42 7.07 -24.03
CA VAL A 194 12.68 7.69 -24.49
C VAL A 194 13.74 6.64 -24.82
N PHE A 195 13.85 5.58 -24.02
CA PHE A 195 14.79 4.48 -24.30
C PHE A 195 14.39 3.69 -25.54
N GLU A 196 13.11 3.36 -25.70
CA GLU A 196 12.59 2.70 -26.90
C GLU A 196 12.83 3.55 -28.15
N ALA A 197 12.62 4.87 -28.07
CA ALA A 197 12.91 5.80 -29.15
C ALA A 197 14.41 5.88 -29.49
N ALA A 198 15.29 5.63 -28.51
CA ALA A 198 16.73 5.52 -28.69
C ALA A 198 17.17 4.12 -29.18
N GLY A 199 16.25 3.19 -29.41
CA GLY A 199 16.54 1.81 -29.84
C GLY A 199 17.09 0.92 -28.72
N ILE A 200 16.95 1.34 -27.46
CA ILE A 200 17.35 0.56 -26.29
C ILE A 200 16.12 -0.20 -25.77
N ASP A 201 16.19 -1.53 -25.77
CA ASP A 201 15.14 -2.35 -25.16
C ASP A 201 15.16 -2.18 -23.64
N ALA A 202 14.12 -1.54 -23.11
CA ALA A 202 13.94 -1.30 -21.69
C ALA A 202 13.33 -2.50 -20.94
N GLY A 203 13.03 -3.62 -21.62
CA GLY A 203 12.39 -4.81 -21.03
C GLY A 203 13.28 -5.65 -20.09
N GLY A 204 14.53 -5.25 -19.86
CA GLY A 204 15.55 -6.03 -19.14
C GLY A 204 15.99 -5.51 -17.77
N LEU A 205 15.35 -4.48 -17.20
CA LEU A 205 15.67 -3.96 -15.85
C LEU A 205 14.54 -4.25 -14.84
#